data_AF-A0A920JPS1-F1
#
_entry.id   AF-A0A920JPS1-F1
#
_cell.length_a   1.000
_cell.length_b   1.000
_cell.length_c   1.000
_cell.angle_alpha   90.00
_cell.angle_beta   90.00
_cell.angle_gamma   90.00
#
_symmetry.space_group_name_H-M   'P 1'
#
loop_
_entity.id
_entity.type
_entity.pdbx_description
1 polymer ?
#
loop_
_entity_poly.entity_id
_entity_poly.type
_entity_poly.pdbx_seq_one_letter_code
_entity_poly.pdbx_strand_id
1 'polypeptide(L)' 'MNSNIRNIFGTNNNDYINFNNENVIVLGGGDTGMDCNRTALRQGAKKVIVRTDG' A
#
# COMPACT_ATOMS: atom_id res chain seq x y z
N MET A 1 -8.62 -29.70 7.76
CA MET A 1 -9.75 -28.75 7.89
C MET A 1 -9.43 -27.52 7.03
N ASN A 2 -9.83 -27.61 5.76
CA ASN A 2 -10.41 -26.56 4.92
C ASN A 2 -9.55 -25.34 4.56
N SER A 3 -8.78 -25.50 3.49
CA SER A 3 -8.16 -24.44 2.69
C SER A 3 -9.21 -23.57 1.96
N ASN A 4 -9.99 -22.75 2.68
CA ASN A 4 -11.12 -21.98 2.10
C ASN A 4 -10.94 -20.45 2.11
N ILE A 5 -9.76 -19.91 2.44
CA ILE A 5 -9.56 -18.46 2.58
C ILE A 5 -8.91 -17.82 1.34
N ARG A 6 -8.30 -18.60 0.44
CA ARG A 6 -7.49 -18.06 -0.67
C ARG A 6 -8.28 -17.53 -1.88
N ASN A 7 -9.62 -17.61 -1.87
CA ASN A 7 -10.45 -17.25 -3.02
C ASN A 7 -11.40 -16.04 -2.80
N ILE A 8 -11.32 -15.36 -1.64
CA ILE A 8 -12.16 -14.17 -1.37
C ILE A 8 -11.55 -12.91 -1.98
N PHE A 9 -10.23 -12.87 -2.15
CA PHE A 9 -9.53 -11.87 -2.95
C PHE A 9 -9.22 -12.50 -4.30
N GLY A 10 -9.99 -12.19 -5.34
CA GLY A 10 -9.80 -12.66 -6.71
C GLY A 10 -8.52 -12.13 -7.38
N THR A 11 -7.37 -12.23 -6.70
CA THR A 11 -6.07 -11.84 -7.24
C THR A 11 -5.54 -13.00 -8.07
N ASN A 12 -6.03 -13.10 -9.31
CA ASN A 12 -5.56 -14.06 -10.31
C ASN A 12 -4.19 -13.73 -10.90
N ASN A 13 -3.41 -12.83 -10.30
CA ASN A 13 -2.11 -12.49 -10.85
C ASN A 13 -1.04 -12.51 -9.76
N ASN A 14 0.08 -13.12 -10.13
CA ASN A 14 1.42 -12.87 -9.57
C ASN A 14 1.87 -11.40 -9.78
N ASP A 15 0.95 -10.45 -9.83
CA ASP A 15 1.24 -9.03 -9.94
C ASP A 15 1.59 -8.55 -8.54
N TYR A 16 2.85 -8.72 -8.19
CA TYR A 16 3.44 -7.98 -7.07
C TYR A 16 3.19 -6.50 -7.33
N ILE A 17 2.30 -5.91 -6.52
CA ILE A 17 2.06 -4.46 -6.53
C ILE A 17 3.35 -3.82 -6.00
N ASN A 18 4.18 -3.32 -6.91
CA ASN A 18 5.36 -2.53 -6.57
C ASN A 18 5.00 -1.06 -6.69
N PHE A 19 5.43 -0.25 -5.72
CA PHE A 19 5.27 1.20 -5.79
C PHE A 19 6.40 1.88 -6.59
N ASN A 20 7.26 1.11 -7.26
CA ASN A 20 8.40 1.67 -7.97
C ASN A 20 7.93 2.66 -9.05
N ASN A 21 8.41 3.90 -8.95
CA ASN A 21 8.08 5.00 -9.84
C ASN A 21 6.61 5.48 -9.80
N GLU A 22 5.81 4.99 -8.85
CA GLU A 22 4.40 5.36 -8.67
C GLU A 22 4.21 6.56 -7.72
N ASN A 23 3.06 7.22 -7.84
CA ASN A 23 2.65 8.30 -6.92
C ASN A 23 1.70 7.76 -5.86
N VAL A 24 2.07 7.89 -4.58
CA VAL A 24 1.30 7.36 -3.45
C VAL A 24 0.71 8.52 -2.65
N ILE A 25 -0.59 8.43 -2.35
CA ILE A 25 -1.28 9.31 -1.39
C ILE A 25 -1.66 8.48 -0.17
N VAL A 26 -1.28 8.97 1.02
CA VAL A 26 -1.71 8.44 2.30
C VAL A 26 -2.78 9.38 2.85
N LEU A 27 -3.97 8.85 3.14
CA LEU A 27 -5.07 9.59 3.76
C LEU A 27 -5.07 9.24 5.26
N GLY A 28 -4.98 10.26 6.11
CA GLY A 28 -4.73 10.16 7.54
C GLY A 28 -3.26 10.43 7.91
N GLY A 29 -3.03 11.37 8.85
CA GLY A 29 -1.69 11.77 9.30
C GLY A 29 -1.37 11.41 10.74
N GLY A 30 -1.86 10.26 11.21
CA GLY A 30 -1.33 9.65 12.44
C GLY A 30 -0.03 8.88 12.17
N ASP A 31 0.53 8.26 13.21
CA ASP A 31 1.75 7.45 13.12
C ASP A 31 1.62 6.32 12.09
N THR A 32 0.44 5.72 11.97
CA THR A 32 0.14 4.69 10.96
C THR A 32 0.32 5.21 9.53
N GLY A 33 -0.08 6.46 9.25
CA GLY A 33 0.13 7.06 7.94
C GLY A 33 1.61 7.34 7.65
N MET A 34 2.37 7.68 8.69
CA MET A 34 3.82 7.88 8.58
C MET A 34 4.57 6.58 8.29
N ASP A 35 4.14 5.46 8.88
CA ASP A 35 4.70 4.14 8.59
C ASP A 35 4.39 3.68 7.16
N CYS A 36 3.20 3.99 6.64
CA CYS A 36 2.86 3.79 5.23
C CYS A 36 3.78 4.60 4.30
N ASN A 37 4.07 5.86 4.64
CA ASN A 37 5.00 6.68 3.86
C ASN A 37 6.40 6.06 3.78
N ARG A 38 6.95 5.63 4.93
CA ARG A 38 8.27 5.00 5.00
C ARG A 38 8.33 3.72 4.18
N THR A 39 7.25 2.94 4.19
CA THR A 39 7.15 1.69 3.44
C THR A 39 7.05 1.97 1.93
N ALA A 40 6.23 2.93 1.51
CA ALA A 40 6.08 3.31 0.11
C ALA A 40 7.41 3.82 -0.50
N LEU A 41 8.14 4.68 0.22
CA LEU A 41 9.47 5.13 -0.23
C LEU A 41 10.47 3.98 -0.37
N ARG A 42 10.49 3.04 0.58
CA ARG A 42 11.36 1.85 0.52
C ARG A 42 11.03 0.93 -0.65
N GLN A 43 9.78 0.92 -1.10
CA GLN A 43 9.34 0.18 -2.28
C GLN A 43 9.55 0.95 -3.61
N GLY A 44 10.20 2.11 -3.57
CA GLY A 44 10.58 2.87 -4.77
C GLY A 44 9.55 3.91 -5.22
N ALA A 45 8.60 4.29 -4.37
CA ALA A 45 7.65 5.35 -4.70
C ALA A 45 8.36 6.63 -5.14
N LYS A 46 7.93 7.16 -6.30
CA LYS A 46 8.47 8.41 -6.86
C LYS A 46 8.10 9.60 -6.00
N LYS A 47 6.87 9.58 -5.48
CA LYS A 47 6.32 10.65 -4.67
C LYS A 47 5.32 10.08 -3.70
N VAL A 48 5.48 10.43 -2.43
CA VAL A 48 4.51 10.10 -1.38
C VAL A 48 3.99 11.39 -0.78
N ILE A 49 2.67 11.53 -0.71
CA ILE A 49 2.00 12.69 -0.10
C ILE A 49 1.11 12.16 1.02
N VAL A 50 1.28 12.68 2.22
CA VAL A 50 0.34 12.43 3.32
C VAL A 50 -0.66 13.58 3.37
N ARG A 51 -1.95 13.26 3.34
CA ARG A 51 -3.03 14.20 3.57
C ARG A 51 -3.73 13.83 4.86
N THR A 52 -3.76 14.77 5.78
CA THR A 52 -4.67 14.77 6.92
C THR A 52 -5.99 15.38 6.44
N ASP A 53 -6.90 14.53 6.00
CA ASP A 53 -8.32 14.85 6.00
C ASP A 53 -8.78 14.94 7.46
N GLY A 54 -8.91 16.17 7.93
CA GLY A 54 -9.59 16.49 9.18
C GLY A 54 -11.10 16.52 8.99
#